data_AF-A0A7X9IMF3-F1
#
_entry.id   AF-A0A7X9IMF3-F1
#
_cell.length_a   1.000
_cell.length_b   1.000
_cell.length_c   1.000
_cell.angle_alpha   90.00
_cell.angle_beta   90.00
_cell.angle_gamma   90.00
#
_symmetry.space_group_name_H-M   'P 1'
#
loop_
_entity.id
_entity.type
_entity.pdbx_description
1 polymer ?
#
loop_
_entity_poly.entity_id
_entity_poly.type
_entity_poly.pdbx_seq_one_letter_code
_entity_poly.pdbx_strand_id
1 'polypeptide(L)' 'MDTISRLINISNRIDHLENSAEWIARETVHTDNGISQTATLITVLASEVRELTCALVRELEEEGEEASIIEEKIH' A
#
# COMPACT_ATOMS: atom_id res chain seq x y z
N MET A 1 -13.08 -15.08 -6.61
CA MET A 1 -12.79 -13.83 -5.88
C MET A 1 -12.15 -12.89 -6.88
N ASP A 2 -12.73 -11.72 -7.08
CA ASP A 2 -12.28 -10.72 -8.03
C ASP A 2 -10.95 -10.06 -7.57
N THR A 3 -10.05 -9.77 -8.51
CA THR A 3 -8.71 -9.22 -8.23
C THR A 3 -8.82 -7.84 -7.57
N ILE A 4 -9.79 -7.03 -7.97
CA ILE A 4 -10.05 -5.71 -7.36
C ILE A 4 -10.43 -5.88 -5.89
N SER A 5 -11.28 -6.87 -5.57
CA SER A 5 -11.64 -7.17 -4.17
C SER A 5 -10.42 -7.56 -3.31
N ARG A 6 -9.41 -8.21 -3.91
CA ARG A 6 -8.15 -8.53 -3.21
C ARG A 6 -7.29 -7.29 -2.98
N LEU A 7 -7.21 -6.38 -3.97
CA LEU A 7 -6.48 -5.11 -3.84
C LEU A 7 -7.09 -4.21 -2.76
N ILE A 8 -8.42 -4.10 -2.72
CA ILE A 8 -9.14 -3.37 -1.65
C ILE A 8 -8.79 -3.96 -0.28
N ASN A 9 -8.75 -5.28 -0.16
CA ASN A 9 -8.37 -5.93 1.11
C ASN A 9 -6.93 -5.59 1.51
N ILE A 10 -5.98 -5.61 0.56
CA ILE A 10 -4.58 -5.23 0.81
C ILE A 10 -4.51 -3.77 1.29
N SER A 11 -5.19 -2.85 0.60
CA SER A 11 -5.24 -1.44 1.00
C SER A 11 -5.74 -1.29 2.44
N ASN A 12 -6.87 -1.91 2.78
CA ASN A 12 -7.42 -1.85 4.13
C ASN A 12 -6.45 -2.40 5.19
N ARG A 13 -5.67 -3.45 4.86
CA ARG A 13 -4.66 -4.00 5.77
C ARG A 13 -3.50 -3.04 6.00
N ILE A 14 -3.08 -2.32 4.97
CA ILE A 14 -2.06 -1.28 5.08
C ILE A 14 -2.58 -0.14 5.96
N ASP A 15 -3.83 0.29 5.78
CA ASP A 15 -4.45 1.32 6.62
C ASP A 15 -4.50 0.88 8.09
N HIS A 16 -4.89 -0.36 8.37
CA HIS A 16 -4.89 -0.90 9.73
C HIS A 16 -3.50 -0.95 10.34
N LEU A 17 -2.47 -1.31 9.56
CA LEU A 17 -1.08 -1.35 10.01
C LEU A 17 -0.60 0.05 10.38
N GLU A 18 -0.81 1.03 9.51
CA GLU A 18 -0.45 2.42 9.72
C GLU A 18 -1.11 2.99 10.99
N ASN A 19 -2.43 2.84 11.12
CA ASN A 19 -3.17 3.32 12.29
C ASN A 19 -2.70 2.64 13.60
N SER A 20 -2.41 1.34 13.56
CA SER A 20 -1.92 0.61 14.73
C SER A 20 -0.52 1.08 15.13
N ALA A 21 0.35 1.31 14.15
CA ALA A 21 1.70 1.81 14.38
C ALA A 21 1.68 3.25 14.90
N GLU A 22 0.84 4.13 14.36
CA GLU A 22 0.66 5.49 14.89
C GLU A 22 0.20 5.47 16.35
N TRP A 23 -0.77 4.61 16.67
CA TRP A 23 -1.23 4.43 18.05
C TRP A 23 -0.08 3.97 18.96
N ILE A 24 0.69 2.95 18.58
CA ILE A 24 1.84 2.47 19.36
C ILE A 24 2.88 3.59 19.56
N ALA A 25 3.20 4.33 18.49
CA ALA A 25 4.18 5.42 18.55
C ALA A 25 3.78 6.46 19.59
N ARG A 26 2.51 6.84 19.62
CA ARG A 26 1.95 7.82 20.55
C ARG A 26 1.92 7.31 21.99
N GLU A 27 1.49 6.07 22.23
CA GLU A 27 1.40 5.53 23.58
C GLU A 27 2.78 5.28 24.22
N THR A 28 3.81 5.06 23.39
CA THR A 28 5.15 4.67 23.88
C THR A 28 6.17 5.80 23.89
N VAL A 29 5.84 6.99 23.37
CA VAL A 29 6.79 8.12 23.22
C VAL A 29 7.48 8.55 24.51
N HIS A 30 6.83 8.37 25.67
CA HIS A 30 7.37 8.73 26.99
C HIS A 30 7.78 7.52 27.85
N THR A 31 7.52 6.29 27.40
CA THR A 31 7.80 5.07 28.17
C THR A 31 8.91 4.22 27.54
N ASP A 32 8.98 4.18 26.22
CA ASP A 32 10.01 3.47 25.47
C ASP A 32 10.25 4.13 24.10
N ASN A 33 11.35 4.87 24.01
CA ASN A 33 11.72 5.57 22.79
C ASN A 33 12.06 4.62 21.63
N GLY A 34 12.56 3.41 21.91
CA GLY A 34 12.87 2.42 20.87
C GLY A 34 11.61 1.89 20.21
N ILE A 35 10.59 1.57 21.01
CA ILE A 35 9.28 1.16 20.48
C ILE A 35 8.62 2.32 19.73
N SER A 36 8.65 3.54 20.27
CA SER A 36 8.03 4.70 19.63
C SER A 36 8.64 5.03 18.26
N GLN A 37 9.98 4.99 18.15
CA GLN A 37 10.68 5.20 16.90
C GLN A 37 10.43 4.07 15.90
N THR A 38 10.40 2.82 16.37
CA THR A 38 10.09 1.66 15.51
C THR A 38 8.67 1.76 14.95
N ALA A 39 7.71 2.15 15.78
CA ALA A 39 6.33 2.33 15.36
C ALA A 39 6.19 3.49 14.36
N THR A 40 6.92 4.59 14.57
CA THR A 40 7.03 5.68 13.57
C THR A 40 7.65 5.19 12.24
N LEU A 41 8.63 4.29 12.29
CA LEU A 41 9.17 3.70 11.06
C LEU A 41 8.13 2.84 10.33
N ILE A 42 7.31 2.09 11.07
CA ILE A 42 6.25 1.26 10.48
C ILE A 42 5.20 2.14 9.77
N THR A 43 4.84 3.32 10.29
CA THR A 43 3.90 4.21 9.58
C THR A 43 4.46 4.69 8.25
N VAL A 44 5.76 5.06 8.20
CA VAL A 44 6.44 5.44 6.95
C VAL A 44 6.44 4.27 5.97
N LEU A 45 6.84 3.07 6.40
CA LEU A 45 6.86 1.89 5.55
C LEU A 45 5.46 1.50 5.03
N ALA A 46 4.42 1.69 5.84
CA ALA A 46 3.04 1.45 5.39
C ALA A 46 2.64 2.40 4.26
N SER A 47 3.02 3.69 4.35
CA SER A 47 2.81 4.66 3.29
C SER A 47 3.59 4.29 2.01
N GLU A 48 4.86 3.93 2.14
CA GLU A 48 5.69 3.51 1.00
C GLU A 48 5.11 2.27 0.29
N VAL A 49 4.66 1.26 1.05
CA VAL A 49 4.03 0.06 0.47
C VAL A 49 2.72 0.41 -0.24
N ARG A 50 1.93 1.35 0.29
CA ARG A 50 0.71 1.84 -0.38
C ARG A 50 1.06 2.48 -1.72
N GLU A 51 2.06 3.35 -1.76
CA GLU A 51 2.53 4.00 -2.98
C GLU A 51 3.04 3.00 -4.02
N LEU A 52 3.87 2.04 -3.61
CA LEU A 52 4.38 0.98 -4.49
C LEU A 52 3.24 0.11 -5.04
N THR A 53 2.24 -0.20 -4.22
CA THR A 53 1.07 -0.96 -4.67
C THR A 53 0.26 -0.18 -5.71
N CYS A 54 0.04 1.12 -5.49
CA CYS A 54 -0.63 1.99 -6.45
C CYS A 54 0.15 2.15 -7.75
N ALA A 55 1.47 2.29 -7.68
CA ALA A 55 2.34 2.36 -8.85
C ALA A 55 2.23 1.08 -9.68
N LEU A 56 2.32 -0.10 -9.04
CA LEU A 56 2.20 -1.38 -9.73
C LEU A 56 0.83 -1.56 -10.41
N VAL A 57 -0.26 -1.12 -9.76
CA VAL A 57 -1.60 -1.18 -10.38
C VAL A 57 -1.65 -0.30 -11.63
N ARG A 58 -1.06 0.91 -11.59
CA ARG A 58 -1.00 1.80 -12.76
C ARG A 58 -0.18 1.22 -13.89
N GLU A 59 0.99 0.65 -13.58
CA GLU A 59 1.83 -0.03 -14.57
C GLU A 59 1.07 -1.17 -15.27
N LEU A 60 0.30 -1.96 -14.51
CA LEU A 60 -0.53 -3.03 -15.07
C LEU A 60 -1.71 -2.50 -15.92
N GLU A 61 -2.30 -1.37 -15.53
CA GLU A 61 -3.35 -0.71 -16.32
C GLU A 61 -2.79 -0.19 -17.66
N GLU A 62 -1.61 0.43 -17.64
CA GLU A 62 -0.91 0.93 -18.83
C GLU A 62 -0.53 -0.22 -19.77
N GLU A 63 0.07 -1.30 -19.26
CA GLU A 63 0.41 -2.49 -20.06
C GLU A 63 -0.85 -3.15 -20.68
N GLY A 64 -1.95 -3.18 -19.94
CA GLY A 64 -3.23 -3.71 -20.42
C GLY A 64 -3.84 -2.86 -21.54
N GLU A 65 -3.75 -1.53 -21.44
CA GLU A 65 -4.22 -0.60 -22.46
C GLU A 65 -3.37 -0.71 -23.74
N GLU A 66 -2.04 -0.78 -23.61
CA GLU A 66 -1.14 -1.01 -24.74
C GLU A 66 -1.46 -2.32 -25.48
N ALA A 67 -1.71 -3.41 -24.74
CA ALA A 67 -2.10 -4.69 -25.33
C ALA A 67 -3.42 -4.59 -26.13
N SER A 68 -4.43 -3.89 -25.59
CA SER A 68 -5.71 -3.67 -26.26
C SER A 68 -5.56 -2.89 -27.57
N ILE A 69 -4.71 -1.85 -27.58
CA ILE A 69 -4.45 -1.05 -28.79
C ILE A 69 -3.76 -1.88 -29.87
N ILE A 70 -2.87 -2.79 -29.49
CA ILE A 70 -2.20 -3.69 -30.44
C ILE A 70 -3.19 -4.69 -31.04
N GLU A 71 -4.07 -5.27 -30.23
CA GLU A 71 -5.13 -6.17 -30.72
C GLU A 71 -6.04 -5.47 -31.74
N GLU A 72 -6.46 -4.23 -31.47
CA GLU A 72 -7.26 -3.43 -32.41
C GLU A 72 -6.54 -3.09 -33.72
N LYS A 73 -5.19 -3.02 -33.73
CA LYS A 73 -4.41 -2.76 -34.94
C LYS A 73 -4.16 -4.00 -35.80
N ILE A 74 -4.30 -5.19 -35.22
CA ILE A 74 -4.07 -6.48 -35.89
C ILE A 74 -5.37 -7.05 -36.48
N HIS A 75 -6.54 -6.53 -36.07
CA HIS A 75 -7.86 -6.84 -36.66
C HIS A 75 -8.36 -5.71 -37.56
#